data_AF-A0A497NLA2-F1
#
_entry.id   AF-A0A497NLA2-F1
#
_cell.length_a   1.000
_cell.length_b   1.000
_cell.length_c   1.000
_cell.angle_alpha   90.00
_cell.angle_beta   90.00
_cell.angle_gamma   90.00
#
_symmetry.space_group_name_H-M   'P 1'
#
loop_
_entity.id
_entity.type
_entity.pdbx_description
1 polymer ?
#
loop_
_entity_poly.entity_id
_entity_poly.type
_entity_poly.pdbx_seq_one_letter_code
_entity_poly.pdbx_strand_id
1 'polypeptide(L)'
;MKDSEISSVVDWSCFLKGDPTYDIAQLIGKVVAPSLFPKINRVNLFNRYYDYYQRECPIDPVRVEYYEAFRCLWALLEGTEDHLAWGLPETMRRLSEHFEKITSVRLALPKAIM
;
A
#
# COMPACT_ATOMS: atom_id res chain seq x y z
N MET A 1 -12.66 -26.59 15.03
CA MET A 1 -11.94 -25.89 13.95
C MET A 1 -10.64 -26.64 13.73
N LYS A 2 -10.22 -26.88 12.49
CA LYS A 2 -8.83 -27.32 12.27
C LYS A 2 -7.93 -26.15 12.64
N ASP A 3 -6.83 -26.38 13.34
CA ASP A 3 -5.94 -25.37 13.95
C ASP A 3 -5.20 -24.45 12.95
N SER A 4 -5.72 -24.25 11.74
CA SER A 4 -5.04 -23.51 10.66
C SER A 4 -6.01 -22.75 9.73
N GLU A 5 -7.30 -22.73 10.02
CA GLU A 5 -8.28 -21.91 9.28
C GLU A 5 -8.44 -20.55 9.94
N ILE A 6 -8.33 -19.48 9.13
CA ILE A 6 -8.68 -18.13 9.57
C ILE A 6 -10.21 -18.08 9.72
N SER A 7 -10.69 -17.92 10.95
CA SER A 7 -12.12 -17.94 11.26
C SER A 7 -12.76 -16.55 11.30
N SER A 8 -11.96 -15.50 11.52
CA SER A 8 -12.43 -14.12 11.56
C SER A 8 -11.28 -13.13 11.39
N VAL A 9 -11.63 -11.90 10.98
CA VAL A 9 -10.77 -10.73 11.06
C VAL A 9 -11.14 -9.96 12.32
N VAL A 10 -10.15 -9.56 13.11
CA VAL A 10 -10.30 -8.78 14.35
C VAL A 10 -9.72 -7.38 14.16
N ASP A 11 -9.89 -6.50 15.16
CA ASP A 11 -9.42 -5.10 15.13
C ASP A 11 -10.07 -4.24 14.03
N TRP A 12 -11.40 -4.16 14.08
CA TRP A 12 -12.20 -3.29 13.20
C TRP A 12 -12.19 -1.82 13.63
N SER A 13 -11.31 -1.40 14.55
CA SER A 13 -11.30 -0.04 15.09
C SER A 13 -11.09 1.04 14.01
N CYS A 14 -10.41 0.68 12.92
CA CYS A 14 -10.14 1.53 11.77
C CYS A 14 -10.93 1.13 10.51
N PHE A 15 -12.07 0.45 10.65
CA PHE A 15 -12.83 0.01 9.47
C PHE A 15 -13.44 1.19 8.71
N LEU A 16 -13.46 1.07 7.39
CA LEU A 16 -14.15 1.99 6.50
C LEU A 16 -15.09 1.20 5.61
N LYS A 17 -16.32 1.70 5.44
CA LYS A 17 -17.22 1.20 4.39
C LYS A 17 -16.77 1.81 3.06
N GLY A 18 -16.37 0.98 2.10
CA GLY A 18 -15.83 1.48 0.83
C GLY A 18 -15.73 0.41 -0.26
N ASP A 19 -15.11 0.78 -1.37
CA ASP A 19 -14.76 -0.13 -2.46
C ASP A 19 -13.72 -1.15 -1.95
N PRO A 20 -13.97 -2.47 -2.02
CA PRO A 20 -13.01 -3.48 -1.59
C PRO A 20 -11.65 -3.37 -2.28
N THR A 21 -11.62 -2.86 -3.51
CA THR A 21 -10.38 -2.58 -4.26
C THR A 21 -9.44 -1.67 -3.47
N TYR A 22 -9.97 -0.72 -2.68
CA TYR A 22 -9.18 0.18 -1.85
C TYR A 22 -8.33 -0.54 -0.80
N ASP A 23 -8.82 -1.68 -0.31
CA ASP A 23 -8.11 -2.50 0.67
C ASP A 23 -7.04 -3.39 0.00
N ILE A 24 -7.34 -3.88 -1.20
CA ILE A 24 -6.40 -4.67 -2.00
C ILE A 24 -5.29 -3.81 -2.61
N ALA A 25 -5.59 -2.55 -2.89
CA ALA A 25 -4.65 -1.55 -3.38
C ALA A 25 -3.63 -1.08 -2.32
N GLN A 26 -3.54 -1.74 -1.16
CA GLN A 26 -2.44 -1.58 -0.19
C GLN A 26 -1.07 -2.08 -0.70
N LEU A 27 -0.89 -2.14 -2.02
CA LEU A 27 0.35 -2.46 -2.71
C LEU A 27 1.49 -1.46 -2.45
N ILE A 28 1.23 -0.34 -1.77
CA ILE A 28 2.26 0.51 -1.15
C ILE A 28 3.27 -0.30 -0.32
N GLY A 29 2.85 -1.44 0.26
CA GLY A 29 3.74 -2.37 0.96
C GLY A 29 4.87 -2.96 0.09
N LYS A 30 4.72 -2.94 -1.24
CA LYS A 30 5.77 -3.26 -2.22
C LYS A 30 6.82 -2.15 -2.34
N VAL A 31 6.42 -0.91 -2.11
CA VAL A 31 7.24 0.30 -2.30
C VAL A 31 8.04 0.64 -1.04
N VAL A 32 7.40 0.55 0.13
CA VAL A 32 7.91 1.18 1.36
C VAL A 32 8.68 0.25 2.32
N ALA A 33 8.65 -1.07 2.17
CA ALA A 33 9.03 -1.94 3.29
C ALA A 33 9.91 -3.18 3.00
N PRO A 34 11.08 -3.07 2.35
CA PRO A 34 12.05 -4.16 2.41
C PRO A 34 12.77 -4.28 3.78
N SER A 35 12.80 -3.24 4.61
CA SER A 35 13.68 -3.18 5.80
C SER A 35 13.12 -3.75 7.10
N LEU A 36 11.80 -3.66 7.36
CA LEU A 36 11.21 -4.12 8.62
C LEU A 36 11.13 -5.65 8.73
N PHE A 37 10.99 -6.33 7.59
CA PHE A 37 10.91 -7.79 7.53
C PHE A 37 11.69 -8.31 6.31
N PRO A 38 13.03 -8.21 6.32
CA PRO A 38 13.88 -8.46 5.15
C PRO A 38 13.83 -9.91 4.67
N LYS A 39 13.37 -10.84 5.52
CA LYS A 39 13.19 -12.26 5.18
C LYS A 39 11.89 -12.53 4.41
N ILE A 40 10.96 -11.58 4.36
CA ILE A 40 9.68 -11.75 3.67
C ILE A 40 9.79 -11.12 2.28
N ASN A 41 9.64 -11.94 1.24
CA ASN A 41 9.45 -11.42 -0.12
C ASN A 41 8.04 -10.83 -0.23
N ARG A 42 7.90 -9.55 0.16
CA ARG A 42 6.62 -8.83 0.19
C ARG A 42 5.98 -8.73 -1.19
N VAL A 43 6.78 -8.47 -2.22
CA VAL A 43 6.27 -8.40 -3.60
C VAL A 43 5.57 -9.70 -3.97
N ASN A 44 6.21 -10.84 -3.72
CA ASN A 44 5.61 -12.14 -3.97
C ASN A 44 4.38 -12.40 -3.08
N LEU A 45 4.43 -12.03 -1.80
CA LEU A 45 3.29 -12.18 -0.89
C LEU A 45 2.06 -11.41 -1.38
N PHE A 46 2.23 -10.13 -1.73
CA PHE A 46 1.15 -9.29 -2.25
C PHE A 46 0.63 -9.77 -3.60
N ASN A 47 1.51 -10.23 -4.50
CA ASN A 47 1.08 -10.81 -5.78
C ASN A 47 0.24 -12.08 -5.54
N ARG A 48 0.70 -13.00 -4.69
CA ARG A 48 -0.07 -14.21 -4.34
C ARG A 48 -1.42 -13.88 -3.71
N TYR A 49 -1.47 -12.87 -2.84
CA TYR A 49 -2.71 -12.43 -2.21
C TYR A 49 -3.67 -11.82 -3.25
N TYR A 50 -3.17 -10.95 -4.11
CA TYR A 50 -3.93 -10.35 -5.21
C TYR A 50 -4.50 -11.42 -6.15
N ASP A 51 -3.67 -12.37 -6.58
CA ASP A 51 -4.09 -13.47 -7.46
C ASP A 51 -5.16 -14.35 -6.82
N TYR A 52 -5.09 -14.57 -5.50
CA TYR A 52 -6.11 -15.32 -4.78
C TYR A 52 -7.41 -14.52 -4.68
N TYR A 53 -7.33 -13.24 -4.29
CA TYR A 53 -8.50 -12.39 -4.16
C TYR A 53 -9.25 -12.23 -5.48
N GLN A 54 -8.53 -12.00 -6.58
CA GLN A 54 -9.13 -11.78 -7.90
C GLN A 54 -9.92 -13.01 -8.40
N ARG A 55 -9.60 -14.23 -7.93
CA ARG A 55 -10.35 -15.45 -8.27
C ARG A 55 -11.72 -15.50 -7.61
N GLU A 56 -11.83 -14.97 -6.39
CA GLU A 56 -13.06 -14.99 -5.60
C GLU A 56 -13.91 -13.74 -5.83
N CYS A 57 -13.26 -12.59 -6.06
CA CYS A 57 -13.89 -11.31 -6.28
C CYS A 57 -13.15 -10.57 -7.42
N PRO A 58 -13.74 -10.51 -8.64
CA PRO A 58 -13.13 -9.81 -9.75
C PRO A 58 -12.92 -8.34 -9.44
N ILE A 59 -11.69 -7.87 -9.63
CA ILE A 59 -11.30 -6.47 -9.41
C ILE A 59 -11.01 -5.82 -10.76
N ASP A 60 -11.44 -4.56 -10.91
CA ASP A 60 -11.06 -3.71 -12.02
C ASP A 60 -9.61 -3.20 -11.83
N PRO A 61 -8.66 -3.58 -12.71
CA PRO A 61 -7.26 -3.16 -12.59
C PRO A 61 -7.08 -1.64 -12.64
N VAL A 62 -7.96 -0.91 -13.34
CA VAL A 62 -7.90 0.57 -13.39
C VAL A 62 -8.15 1.17 -12.01
N ARG A 63 -9.06 0.57 -11.23
CA ARG A 63 -9.31 1.02 -9.85
C ARG A 63 -8.14 0.70 -8.93
N VAL A 64 -7.44 -0.41 -9.17
CA VAL A 64 -6.23 -0.77 -8.41
C VAL A 64 -5.17 0.31 -8.58
N GLU A 65 -4.87 0.70 -9.83
CA GLU A 65 -3.91 1.77 -10.12
C GLU A 65 -4.32 3.10 -9.48
N TYR A 66 -5.61 3.47 -9.60
CA TYR A 66 -6.15 4.67 -8.96
C TYR A 66 -5.93 4.67 -7.45
N TYR A 67 -6.33 3.59 -6.76
CA TYR A 67 -6.20 3.52 -5.31
C TYR A 67 -4.75 3.38 -4.86
N GLU A 68 -3.88 2.74 -5.66
CA GLU A 68 -2.44 2.68 -5.39
C GLU A 68 -1.81 4.07 -5.45
N ALA A 69 -2.13 4.87 -6.46
CA ALA A 69 -1.71 6.26 -6.54
C ALA A 69 -2.28 7.10 -5.38
N PHE A 70 -3.57 6.95 -5.07
CA PHE A 70 -4.20 7.65 -3.94
C PHE A 70 -3.51 7.31 -2.61
N ARG A 71 -3.19 6.03 -2.38
CA ARG A 71 -2.49 5.58 -1.16
C ARG A 71 -1.06 6.12 -1.09
N CYS A 72 -0.35 6.20 -2.22
CA CYS A 72 0.96 6.85 -2.26
C CYS A 72 0.85 8.33 -1.86
N LEU A 73 -0.13 9.06 -2.40
CA LEU A 73 -0.35 10.46 -2.06
C LEU A 73 -0.70 10.63 -0.57
N TRP A 74 -1.58 9.77 -0.04
CA TRP A 74 -1.97 9.80 1.37
C TRP A 74 -0.79 9.52 2.30
N ALA A 75 0.02 8.50 1.99
CA ALA A 75 1.21 8.18 2.76
C ALA A 75 2.26 9.30 2.69
N LEU A 76 2.38 9.99 1.56
CA LEU A 76 3.23 11.18 1.44
C LEU A 76 2.74 12.31 2.35
N LEU A 77 1.43 12.56 2.40
CA LEU A 77 0.82 13.55 3.30
C LEU A 77 1.10 13.20 4.77
N GLU A 78 0.83 11.98 5.19
CA GLU A 78 1.13 11.51 6.55
C GLU A 78 2.65 11.58 6.84
N GLY A 79 3.49 11.33 5.84
CA GLY A 79 4.95 11.49 5.96
C GLY A 79 5.38 12.93 6.22
N THR A 80 4.69 13.92 5.65
CA THR A 80 4.93 15.35 5.97
C THR A 80 4.46 15.76 7.37
N GLU A 81 3.63 14.93 8.01
CA GLU A 81 3.16 15.08 9.39
C GLU A 81 3.97 14.24 10.38
N ASP A 82 5.20 13.86 10.00
CA ASP A 82 6.13 13.06 10.81
C ASP A 82 5.61 11.66 11.21
N HIS A 83 4.72 11.06 10.41
CA HIS A 83 4.25 9.71 10.67
C HIS A 83 5.39 8.69 10.58
N LEU A 84 5.61 7.90 11.64
CA LEU A 84 6.78 7.01 11.81
C LEU A 84 7.02 6.05 10.64
N ALA A 85 5.97 5.55 10.01
CA ALA A 85 6.08 4.60 8.90
C ALA A 85 6.43 5.27 7.56
N TRP A 86 6.10 6.56 7.39
CA TRP A 86 6.10 7.24 6.10
C TRP A 86 7.10 8.37 6.00
N GLY A 87 7.45 9.02 7.11
CA GLY A 87 8.31 10.20 7.16
C GLY A 87 9.80 9.95 6.90
N LEU A 88 10.22 8.70 6.69
CA LEU A 88 11.62 8.41 6.34
C LEU A 88 11.92 8.94 4.91
N PRO A 89 13.00 9.70 4.70
CA PRO A 89 13.33 10.30 3.40
C PRO A 89 13.30 9.31 2.22
N GLU A 90 13.92 8.14 2.39
CA GLU A 90 13.96 7.10 1.37
C GLU A 90 12.57 6.51 1.08
N THR A 91 11.71 6.40 2.10
CA THR A 91 10.32 5.95 1.94
C THR A 91 9.52 6.98 1.14
N MET A 92 9.63 8.27 1.49
CA MET A 92 8.95 9.35 0.78
C MET A 92 9.41 9.47 -0.68
N ARG A 93 10.71 9.33 -0.93
CA ARG A 93 11.26 9.29 -2.30
C ARG A 93 10.63 8.18 -3.13
N ARG A 94 10.61 6.94 -2.61
CA ARG A 94 10.03 5.78 -3.31
C ARG A 94 8.52 5.93 -3.55
N LEU A 95 7.79 6.46 -2.57
CA LEU A 95 6.36 6.76 -2.71
C LEU A 95 6.12 7.78 -3.82
N SER A 96 6.91 8.85 -3.89
CA SER A 96 6.82 9.86 -4.94
C SER A 96 7.15 9.29 -6.33
N GLU A 97 8.21 8.49 -6.45
CA GLU A 97 8.60 7.85 -7.72
C GLU A 97 7.51 6.89 -8.21
N HIS A 98 6.91 6.13 -7.30
CA HIS A 98 5.84 5.20 -7.63
C HIS A 98 4.55 5.93 -8.02
N PHE A 99 4.21 7.00 -7.31
CA PHE A 99 3.09 7.86 -7.67
C PHE A 99 3.28 8.46 -9.08
N GLU A 100 4.46 8.99 -9.38
CA GLU A 100 4.79 9.54 -10.71
C GLU A 100 4.71 8.44 -11.79
N LYS A 101 5.18 7.23 -11.49
CA LYS A 101 5.08 6.10 -12.42
C LYS A 101 3.64 5.75 -12.80
N ILE A 102 2.71 5.81 -11.84
CA ILE A 102 1.30 5.48 -12.10
C ILE A 102 0.57 6.64 -12.78
N THR A 103 0.82 7.87 -12.32
CA THR A 103 0.00 9.03 -12.69
C THR A 103 0.63 9.92 -13.76
N SER A 104 1.91 9.74 -14.05
CA SER A 104 2.76 10.68 -14.79
C SER A 104 2.84 12.09 -14.17
N VAL A 105 2.42 12.25 -12.91
CA VAL A 105 2.46 13.51 -12.17
C VAL A 105 3.63 13.49 -11.19
N ARG A 106 4.54 14.45 -11.35
CA ARG A 106 5.68 14.63 -10.44
C ARG A 106 5.31 15.53 -9.27
N LEU A 107 5.53 15.03 -8.06
CA LEU A 107 5.34 15.79 -6.82
C LEU A 107 6.66 16.45 -6.39
N ALA A 108 6.58 17.70 -5.92
CA ALA A 108 7.73 18.38 -5.32
C ALA A 108 7.81 17.99 -3.84
N LEU A 109 8.81 17.19 -3.47
CA LEU A 109 9.06 16.87 -2.06
C LEU A 109 9.77 18.05 -1.36
N PRO A 110 9.43 18.35 -0.09
CA PRO A 110 10.14 19.35 0.70
C PRO A 110 11.63 19.04 0.79
N LYS A 111 12.49 20.09 0.76
CA LYS A 111 13.96 19.93 0.84
C LYS A 111 14.45 19.21 2.10
N ALA A 112 13.68 19.19 3.18
CA ALA A 112 14.01 18.46 4.40
C ALA A 112 13.94 16.92 4.23
N ILE A 113 13.40 16.46 3.10
CA ILE A 113 13.10 15.06 2.77
C ILE A 113 14.02 14.56 1.63
N MET A 114 14.80 15.46 1.01
CA MET A 114 15.85 15.16 0.02
C MET A 114 17.18 14.87 0.71
#